data_AF-A0A8S0S362-F1
#
_entry.id   AF-A0A8S0S362-F1
#
_cell.length_a   1.000
_cell.length_b   1.000
_cell.length_c   1.000
_cell.angle_alpha   90.00
_cell.angle_beta   90.00
_cell.angle_gamma   90.00
#
_symmetry.space_group_name_H-M   'P 1'
#
loop_
_entity.id
_entity.type
_entity.pdbx_description
1 polymer ?
#
loop_
_entity_poly.entity_id
_entity_poly.type
_entity_poly.pdbx_seq_one_letter_code
_entity_poly.pdbx_strand_id
1 'polypeptide(L)'
;MFHIRSGSYRVLGIDYAYQSLVLHDPHMSTCDSIVLGGRGNGFVVEQWRAPYLNPTSDNMFMLIGCSADSPLFQAYHGKRSPCRNVSGMSCEEYYGCPGWDMIRPRQYGLEYGSGPPECCALPFEDIKAVNLSKLGCQGYSSAYSLAPLRRAGPDEWSYGIEVKYSLQGNASFCRACEATGGSCGHDIDDKNDLCLCGGWNSTGTCDLVHSESHRRKWSLMVTLAGFVTSTIILEASHWP
;
A
#
# COMPACT_ATOMS: atom_id res chain seq x y z
N MET A 1 1.69 -5.58 -10.89
CA MET A 1 2.07 -4.17 -11.15
C MET A 1 1.09 -3.27 -10.43
N PHE A 2 1.55 -2.16 -9.87
CA PHE A 2 0.74 -1.14 -9.22
C PHE A 2 0.68 0.09 -10.11
N HIS A 3 -0.53 0.57 -10.42
CA HIS A 3 -0.74 1.63 -11.40
C HIS A 3 -1.41 2.83 -10.76
N ILE A 4 -0.79 4.00 -10.93
CA ILE A 4 -1.31 5.30 -10.50
C ILE A 4 -1.07 6.31 -11.63
N ARG A 5 -1.62 7.52 -11.52
CA ARG A 5 -1.51 8.51 -12.60
C ARG A 5 -0.07 8.87 -12.96
N SER A 6 0.86 8.81 -12.00
CA SER A 6 2.27 9.13 -12.24
C SER A 6 3.05 8.01 -12.93
N GLY A 7 2.55 6.77 -12.95
CA GLY A 7 3.25 5.67 -13.61
C GLY A 7 2.79 4.27 -13.24
N SER A 8 3.58 3.31 -13.69
CA SER A 8 3.40 1.88 -13.43
C SER A 8 4.60 1.36 -12.66
N TYR A 9 4.35 0.88 -11.44
CA TYR A 9 5.38 0.51 -10.48
C TYR A 9 5.35 -1.00 -10.24
N ARG A 10 6.51 -1.62 -10.19
CA ARG A 10 6.61 -3.02 -9.77
C ARG A 10 6.53 -3.08 -8.24
N VAL A 11 5.69 -3.96 -7.70
CA VAL A 11 5.64 -4.22 -6.26
C VAL A 11 6.78 -5.18 -5.94
N LEU A 12 7.72 -4.74 -5.11
CA LEU A 12 8.86 -5.54 -4.66
C LEU A 12 8.49 -6.41 -3.45
N GLY A 13 7.64 -5.90 -2.56
CA GLY A 13 7.20 -6.58 -1.36
C GLY A 13 5.99 -5.89 -0.73
N ILE A 14 5.24 -6.64 0.07
CA ILE A 14 4.11 -6.16 0.86
C ILE A 14 4.30 -6.68 2.27
N ASP A 15 4.32 -5.76 3.23
CA ASP A 15 4.33 -6.07 4.64
C ASP A 15 2.95 -5.77 5.24
N TYR A 16 2.20 -6.82 5.51
CA TYR A 16 0.86 -6.72 6.09
C TYR A 16 0.86 -6.32 7.56
N ALA A 17 1.93 -6.63 8.30
CA ALA A 17 2.03 -6.32 9.72
C ALA A 17 2.30 -4.82 9.93
N TYR A 18 3.16 -4.24 9.10
CA TYR A 18 3.49 -2.81 9.14
C TYR A 18 2.66 -1.96 8.16
N GLN A 19 1.76 -2.60 7.41
CA GLN A 19 0.90 -1.99 6.39
C GLN A 19 1.73 -1.14 5.41
N SER A 20 2.84 -1.71 4.93
CA SER A 20 3.72 -1.07 3.97
C SER A 20 3.85 -1.89 2.70
N LEU A 21 4.11 -1.21 1.59
CA LEU A 21 4.41 -1.82 0.31
C LEU A 21 5.62 -1.12 -0.29
N VAL A 22 6.50 -1.87 -0.94
CA VAL A 22 7.69 -1.33 -1.59
C VAL A 22 7.46 -1.31 -3.09
N LEU A 23 7.57 -0.12 -3.69
CA LEU A 23 7.43 0.11 -5.12
C LEU A 23 8.79 0.31 -5.79
N HIS A 24 8.90 -0.15 -7.03
CA HIS A 24 10.02 0.11 -7.91
C HIS A 24 9.53 0.81 -9.17
N ASP A 25 10.05 2.02 -9.40
CA ASP A 25 9.87 2.76 -10.63
C ASP A 25 10.97 2.35 -11.62
N PRO A 26 10.65 1.81 -12.81
CA PRO A 26 11.65 1.46 -13.82
C PRO A 26 12.44 2.67 -14.36
N HIS A 27 11.99 3.89 -14.07
CA HIS A 27 12.61 5.13 -14.52
C HIS A 27 13.41 5.85 -13.43
N MET A 28 13.47 5.32 -12.20
CA MET A 28 14.33 5.87 -11.16
C MET A 28 15.77 5.37 -11.30
N SER A 29 16.72 6.19 -10.86
CA SER A 29 18.13 5.82 -10.76
C SER A 29 18.39 4.91 -9.56
N THR A 30 19.38 4.04 -9.67
CA THR A 30 19.91 3.20 -8.58
C THR A 30 21.44 3.37 -8.50
N CYS A 31 22.09 2.67 -7.57
CA CYS A 31 23.55 2.71 -7.45
C CYS A 31 24.27 2.27 -8.73
N ASP A 32 23.75 1.26 -9.43
CA ASP A 32 24.40 0.73 -10.64
C ASP A 32 24.04 1.49 -11.92
N SER A 33 22.93 2.23 -11.92
CA SER A 33 22.39 2.83 -13.13
C SER A 33 21.77 4.19 -12.84
N ILE A 34 22.40 5.24 -13.37
CA ILE A 34 21.88 6.60 -13.31
C ILE A 34 21.05 6.88 -14.57
N VAL A 35 19.78 7.22 -14.38
CA VAL A 35 18.80 7.47 -15.44
C VAL A 35 18.50 8.97 -15.47
N LEU A 36 18.88 9.62 -16.58
CA LEU A 36 18.67 11.06 -16.82
C LEU A 36 17.81 11.30 -18.08
N GLY A 37 17.45 12.57 -18.28
CA GLY A 37 16.77 13.03 -19.49
C GLY A 37 15.25 12.93 -19.44
N GLY A 38 14.65 12.98 -18.24
CA GLY A 38 13.19 13.04 -18.08
C GLY A 38 12.46 11.79 -18.57
N ARG A 39 13.16 10.64 -18.63
CA ARG A 39 12.52 9.35 -18.81
C ARG A 39 11.70 9.12 -17.53
N GLY A 40 10.38 9.19 -17.62
CA GLY A 40 9.48 9.19 -16.45
C GLY A 40 9.28 10.58 -15.81
N ASN A 41 8.15 10.78 -15.13
CA ASN A 41 7.81 12.06 -14.48
C ASN A 41 7.88 12.00 -12.95
N GLY A 42 8.50 10.95 -12.40
CA GLY A 42 8.68 10.72 -10.97
C GLY A 42 7.52 9.96 -10.31
N PHE A 43 7.34 10.20 -9.02
CA PHE A 43 6.34 9.55 -8.18
C PHE A 43 5.42 10.60 -7.54
N VAL A 44 4.14 10.57 -7.93
CA VAL A 44 3.11 11.48 -7.43
C VAL A 44 1.88 10.69 -7.04
N VAL A 45 1.54 10.72 -5.75
CA VAL A 45 0.28 10.21 -5.24
C VAL A 45 -0.82 11.22 -5.51
N GLU A 46 -1.96 10.75 -5.99
CA GLU A 46 -3.13 11.59 -6.21
C GLU A 46 -3.71 12.09 -4.88
N GLN A 47 -4.21 13.33 -4.88
CA GLN A 47 -4.72 13.97 -3.67
C GLN A 47 -5.81 13.14 -2.94
N TRP A 48 -6.68 12.47 -3.69
CA TRP A 48 -7.73 11.62 -3.14
C TRP A 48 -7.20 10.31 -2.54
N ARG A 49 -5.94 9.95 -2.83
CA ARG A 49 -5.28 8.73 -2.38
C ARG A 49 -4.33 8.94 -1.21
N ALA A 50 -3.78 10.14 -1.09
CA ALA A 50 -2.88 10.54 0.00
C ALA A 50 -3.36 10.14 1.42
N PRO A 51 -4.66 10.19 1.79
CA PRO A 51 -5.08 9.83 3.16
C PRO A 51 -4.81 8.36 3.55
N TYR A 52 -4.63 7.46 2.60
CA TYR A 52 -4.46 6.02 2.84
C TYR A 52 -3.35 5.39 2.00
N LEU A 53 -2.56 6.20 1.31
CA LEU A 53 -1.36 5.77 0.62
C LEU A 53 -0.37 6.92 0.59
N ASN A 54 0.73 6.83 1.34
CA ASN A 54 1.78 7.85 1.30
C ASN A 54 3.16 7.23 1.53
N PRO A 55 4.21 7.74 0.87
CA PRO A 55 5.59 7.40 1.21
C PRO A 55 5.87 7.56 2.70
N THR A 56 6.63 6.61 3.25
CA THR A 56 7.12 6.68 4.63
C THR A 56 8.18 7.79 4.76
N SER A 57 8.34 8.31 5.98
CA SER A 57 9.38 9.30 6.31
C SER A 57 10.81 8.75 6.16
N ASP A 58 10.95 7.43 6.13
CA ASP A 58 12.24 6.75 5.97
C ASP A 58 12.73 6.73 4.52
N ASN A 59 11.89 7.14 3.56
CA ASN A 59 12.32 7.35 2.19
C ASN A 59 13.18 8.61 2.09
N MET A 60 14.38 8.40 1.57
CA MET A 60 15.18 9.42 0.93
C MET A 60 14.78 9.55 -0.54
N PHE A 61 14.51 10.77 -0.99
CA PHE A 61 14.41 11.10 -2.41
C PHE A 61 15.61 11.95 -2.82
N MET A 62 16.31 11.51 -3.87
CA MET A 62 17.46 12.21 -4.43
C MET A 62 17.07 12.73 -5.80
N LEU A 63 16.99 14.05 -5.94
CA LEU A 63 16.70 14.70 -7.23
C LEU A 63 18.01 14.99 -7.95
N ILE A 64 18.08 14.69 -9.24
CA ILE A 64 19.33 14.70 -10.01
C ILE A 64 19.23 15.71 -11.16
N GLY A 65 20.28 16.53 -11.32
CA GLY A 65 20.42 17.48 -12.43
C GLY A 65 19.32 18.53 -12.47
N CYS A 66 18.98 19.13 -11.33
CA CYS A 66 17.94 20.16 -11.25
C CYS A 66 18.42 21.53 -11.76
N SER A 67 17.55 22.26 -12.45
CA SER A 67 17.83 23.63 -12.89
C SER A 67 17.89 24.61 -11.71
N ALA A 68 18.66 25.70 -11.87
CA ALA A 68 18.68 26.83 -10.94
C ALA A 68 17.29 27.49 -10.80
N ASP A 69 16.47 27.40 -11.84
CA ASP A 69 15.08 27.91 -11.84
C ASP A 69 14.09 26.96 -11.16
N SER A 70 14.56 25.85 -10.57
CA SER A 70 13.69 24.93 -9.85
C SER A 70 12.98 25.66 -8.69
N PRO A 71 11.67 25.43 -8.49
CA PRO A 71 10.96 25.93 -7.32
C PRO A 71 11.60 25.53 -5.98
N LEU A 72 12.38 24.44 -5.97
CA LEU A 72 13.11 23.99 -4.78
C LEU A 72 14.19 24.99 -4.35
N PHE A 73 14.86 25.63 -5.30
CA PHE A 73 15.98 26.54 -5.03
C PHE A 73 15.53 28.01 -5.03
N GLN A 74 14.43 28.35 -5.73
CA GLN A 74 13.88 29.71 -5.72
C GLN A 74 13.41 30.17 -4.34
N ALA A 75 12.76 29.29 -3.55
CA ALA A 75 12.30 29.64 -2.21
C ALA A 75 13.45 29.91 -1.21
N TYR A 76 14.66 29.47 -1.54
CA TYR A 76 15.84 29.52 -0.68
C TYR A 76 16.87 30.52 -1.24
N HIS A 77 16.45 31.79 -1.39
CA HIS A 77 17.30 32.94 -1.76
C HIS A 77 18.51 33.12 -0.81
N GLY A 78 19.52 32.26 -0.90
CA GLY A 78 20.81 32.36 -0.22
C GLY A 78 20.86 31.99 1.27
N LYS A 79 19.81 31.42 1.87
CA LYS A 79 19.79 31.18 3.35
C LYS A 79 20.08 29.76 3.84
N ARG A 80 20.02 28.74 2.99
CA ARG A 80 20.63 27.39 3.14
C ARG A 80 20.05 26.55 2.00
N SER A 81 20.82 25.61 1.46
CA SER A 81 20.27 24.63 0.51
C SER A 81 19.14 23.83 1.18
N PRO A 82 18.02 23.53 0.49
CA PRO A 82 16.99 22.63 1.03
C PRO A 82 17.51 21.20 1.19
N CYS A 83 18.55 20.82 0.44
CA CYS A 83 19.10 19.48 0.43
C CYS A 83 19.69 19.12 1.80
N ARG A 84 19.32 17.95 2.32
CA ARG A 84 19.80 17.42 3.61
C ARG A 84 19.88 15.91 3.60
N ASN A 85 20.66 15.37 4.51
CA ASN A 85 20.73 13.93 4.74
C ASN A 85 19.42 13.44 5.39
N VAL A 86 18.98 12.25 5.00
CA VAL A 86 17.72 11.61 5.46
C VAL A 86 18.06 10.18 5.81
N SER A 87 17.72 9.77 7.04
CA SER A 87 17.96 8.42 7.55
C SER A 87 19.41 7.92 7.39
N GLY A 88 20.39 8.85 7.43
CA GLY A 88 21.81 8.54 7.26
C GLY A 88 22.26 8.34 5.82
N MET A 89 21.38 8.51 4.83
CA MET A 89 21.72 8.53 3.41
C MET A 89 22.00 9.98 2.97
N SER A 90 22.92 10.17 2.04
CA SER A 90 23.38 11.48 1.58
C SER A 90 23.73 11.47 0.10
N CYS A 91 23.73 12.63 -0.56
CA CYS A 91 24.18 12.72 -1.95
C CYS A 91 25.69 12.45 -2.06
N GLU A 92 26.45 12.82 -1.02
CA GLU A 92 27.89 12.58 -0.91
C GLU A 92 28.21 11.09 -0.97
N GLU A 93 27.49 10.26 -0.21
CA GLU A 93 27.59 8.81 -0.29
C GLU A 93 27.09 8.32 -1.65
N TYR A 94 25.96 8.82 -2.14
CA TYR A 94 25.38 8.39 -3.41
C TYR A 94 26.32 8.60 -4.61
N TYR A 95 27.20 9.62 -4.58
CA TYR A 95 28.23 9.80 -5.62
C TYR A 95 29.31 8.70 -5.65
N GLY A 96 29.41 7.87 -4.61
CA GLY A 96 30.28 6.69 -4.59
C GLY A 96 29.74 5.50 -5.39
N CYS A 97 28.55 5.62 -5.95
CA CYS A 97 27.91 4.56 -6.72
C CYS A 97 28.53 4.36 -8.13
N PRO A 98 28.73 3.10 -8.59
CA PRO A 98 29.32 2.81 -9.90
C PRO A 98 28.58 3.43 -11.09
N GLY A 99 27.25 3.63 -10.98
CA GLY A 99 26.46 4.26 -12.02
C GLY A 99 26.91 5.68 -12.36
N TRP A 100 27.52 6.40 -11.41
CA TRP A 100 28.08 7.73 -11.66
C TRP A 100 29.36 7.69 -12.49
N ASP A 101 30.15 6.62 -12.42
CA ASP A 101 31.39 6.49 -13.20
C ASP A 101 31.10 6.46 -14.71
N MET A 102 29.96 5.89 -15.11
CA MET A 102 29.54 5.84 -16.52
C MET A 102 29.06 7.20 -17.06
N ILE A 103 28.56 8.07 -16.18
CA ILE A 103 28.13 9.44 -16.52
C ILE A 103 29.29 10.43 -16.36
N ARG A 104 30.37 10.03 -15.66
CA ARG A 104 31.62 10.79 -15.54
C ARG A 104 32.65 10.47 -16.66
N PRO A 105 32.39 10.77 -17.93
CA PRO A 105 33.45 11.22 -18.83
C PRO A 105 33.38 12.75 -18.93
N ARG A 106 34.35 13.44 -18.32
CA ARG A 106 34.68 14.89 -18.48
C ARG A 106 33.84 15.92 -17.72
N GLN A 107 34.03 16.01 -16.40
CA GLN A 107 33.98 17.31 -15.71
C GLN A 107 35.40 17.82 -15.44
N TYR A 108 36.20 17.95 -16.50
CA TYR A 108 37.32 18.89 -16.48
C TYR A 108 36.71 20.27 -16.72
N GLY A 109 36.47 21.04 -15.65
CA GLY A 109 36.20 22.48 -15.77
C GLY A 109 34.75 22.96 -15.58
N LEU A 110 33.89 22.25 -14.85
CA LEU A 110 32.76 22.92 -14.20
C LEU A 110 33.31 23.57 -12.93
N GLU A 111 33.65 24.85 -13.07
CA GLU A 111 33.86 25.75 -11.94
C GLU A 111 32.75 25.51 -10.90
N TYR A 112 33.14 25.50 -9.64
CA TYR A 112 32.26 25.49 -8.46
C TYR A 112 31.46 26.80 -8.43
N GLY A 113 30.55 26.99 -9.39
CA GLY A 113 29.85 28.23 -9.68
C GLY A 113 28.39 28.09 -9.28
N SER A 114 27.99 28.86 -8.26
CA SER A 114 26.65 29.31 -7.78
C SER A 114 25.34 28.60 -8.16
N GLY A 115 25.36 27.41 -8.76
CA GLY A 115 24.21 26.63 -9.18
C GLY A 115 23.83 25.56 -8.16
N PRO A 116 22.66 24.94 -8.31
CA PRO A 116 22.24 23.85 -7.45
C PRO A 116 23.20 22.65 -7.55
N PRO A 117 23.35 21.86 -6.48
CA PRO A 117 24.16 20.64 -6.53
C PRO A 117 23.57 19.64 -7.53
N GLU A 118 24.44 18.80 -8.11
CA GLU A 118 24.05 17.77 -9.09
C GLU A 118 23.04 16.77 -8.50
N CYS A 119 23.08 16.56 -7.18
CA CYS A 119 22.15 15.73 -6.41
C CYS A 119 21.59 16.56 -5.24
N CYS A 120 20.29 16.46 -5.01
CA CYS A 120 19.62 17.05 -3.85
C CYS A 120 18.79 16.00 -3.10
N ALA A 121 19.24 15.66 -1.90
CA ALA A 121 18.60 14.71 -1.00
C ALA A 121 17.55 15.39 -0.13
N LEU A 122 16.34 14.84 -0.08
CA LEU A 122 15.18 15.40 0.63
C LEU A 122 14.23 14.29 1.09
N PRO A 123 13.56 14.43 2.25
CA PRO A 123 12.49 13.53 2.63
C PRO A 123 11.21 13.87 1.85
N PHE A 124 10.29 12.91 1.80
CA PHE A 124 9.01 13.12 1.09
C PHE A 124 8.22 14.32 1.61
N GLU A 125 8.25 14.60 2.91
CA GLU A 125 7.48 15.67 3.55
C GLU A 125 7.82 17.07 3.02
N ASP A 126 9.07 17.26 2.59
CA ASP A 126 9.56 18.53 2.06
C ASP A 126 9.18 18.71 0.59
N ILE A 127 9.24 17.64 -0.21
CA ILE A 127 8.95 17.70 -1.66
C ILE A 127 7.45 17.55 -1.93
N LYS A 128 6.75 16.71 -1.15
CA LYS A 128 5.33 16.30 -1.23
C LYS A 128 4.91 15.59 -2.51
N ALA A 129 5.65 15.75 -3.60
CA ALA A 129 5.42 15.10 -4.89
C ALA A 129 6.69 15.15 -5.73
N VAL A 130 7.24 13.98 -6.10
CA VAL A 130 8.38 13.90 -7.01
C VAL A 130 7.87 14.07 -8.43
N ASN A 131 7.71 15.33 -8.87
CA ASN A 131 7.28 15.68 -10.22
C ASN A 131 8.46 16.33 -10.96
N LEU A 132 9.19 15.55 -11.74
CA LEU A 132 10.46 16.00 -12.33
C LEU A 132 10.28 17.20 -13.26
N SER A 133 9.23 17.19 -14.09
CA SER A 133 8.91 18.32 -14.98
C SER A 133 8.65 19.60 -14.20
N LYS A 134 7.89 19.52 -13.10
CA LYS A 134 7.58 20.69 -12.25
C LYS A 134 8.79 21.16 -11.46
N LEU A 135 9.63 20.22 -11.02
CA LEU A 135 10.84 20.51 -10.25
C LEU A 135 12.02 20.90 -11.15
N GLY A 136 11.91 20.74 -12.48
CA GLY A 136 12.99 21.05 -13.42
C GLY A 136 14.23 20.16 -13.23
N CYS A 137 14.04 18.89 -12.89
CA CYS A 137 15.12 17.92 -12.66
C CYS A 137 15.17 16.86 -13.76
N GLN A 138 16.36 16.35 -14.06
CA GLN A 138 16.59 15.38 -15.15
C GLN A 138 16.25 13.95 -14.76
N GLY A 139 16.34 13.63 -13.46
CA GLY A 139 16.08 12.31 -12.93
C GLY A 139 15.88 12.35 -11.41
N TYR A 140 15.57 11.19 -10.84
CA TYR A 140 15.56 11.00 -9.39
C TYR A 140 15.97 9.58 -9.02
N SER A 141 16.32 9.41 -7.76
CA SER A 141 16.43 8.12 -7.08
C SER A 141 15.60 8.14 -5.81
N SER A 142 15.27 6.96 -5.30
CA SER A 142 14.69 6.80 -3.97
C SER A 142 15.26 5.56 -3.29
N ALA A 143 15.60 5.73 -2.02
CA ALA A 143 16.08 4.65 -1.17
C ALA A 143 15.47 4.77 0.22
N TYR A 144 15.37 3.64 0.92
CA TYR A 144 14.83 3.58 2.27
C TYR A 144 15.70 2.72 3.18
N SER A 145 15.66 3.02 4.48
CA SER A 145 16.39 2.28 5.50
C SER A 145 15.45 1.30 6.21
N LEU A 146 15.84 0.02 6.25
CA LEU A 146 15.18 -0.96 7.10
C LEU A 146 15.89 -0.92 8.46
N ALA A 147 15.24 -0.32 9.47
CA ALA A 147 15.80 -0.25 10.81
C ALA A 147 16.10 -1.67 11.36
N PRO A 148 17.17 -1.85 12.17
CA PRO A 148 18.15 -0.87 12.64
C PRO A 148 19.50 -0.93 11.88
N LEU A 149 19.56 -1.57 10.72
CA LEU A 149 20.81 -1.82 10.02
C LEU A 149 21.27 -0.54 9.30
N ARG A 150 22.21 0.18 9.92
CA ARG A 150 23.05 1.14 9.19
C ARG A 150 23.84 0.35 8.15
N ARG A 151 23.48 0.53 6.89
CA ARG A 151 24.20 -0.06 5.77
C ARG A 151 25.51 0.67 5.54
N ALA A 152 26.51 -0.06 5.05
CA ALA A 152 27.89 0.44 4.97
C ALA A 152 28.07 1.48 3.86
N GLY A 153 27.21 1.46 2.84
CA GLY A 153 27.32 2.33 1.68
C GLY A 153 26.09 2.29 0.76
N PRO A 154 26.10 3.11 -0.30
CA PRO A 154 24.98 3.26 -1.20
C PRO A 154 24.71 2.04 -2.09
N ASP A 155 25.71 1.18 -2.27
CA ASP A 155 25.62 -0.13 -2.90
C ASP A 155 24.73 -1.10 -2.11
N GLU A 156 24.74 -0.95 -0.79
CA GLU A 156 23.92 -1.79 0.06
C GLU A 156 22.50 -1.24 0.23
N TRP A 157 22.20 0.02 -0.10
CA TRP A 157 20.88 0.65 0.15
C TRP A 157 19.71 -0.08 -0.52
N SER A 158 18.51 0.02 0.05
CA SER A 158 17.31 -0.53 -0.57
C SER A 158 16.73 0.54 -1.47
N TYR A 159 16.91 0.36 -2.77
CA TYR A 159 16.31 1.22 -3.78
C TYR A 159 14.85 0.86 -4.02
N GLY A 160 13.99 1.87 -3.93
CA GLY A 160 12.55 1.72 -4.01
C GLY A 160 11.85 2.82 -3.22
N ILE A 161 10.53 2.83 -3.33
CA ILE A 161 9.65 3.77 -2.64
C ILE A 161 8.82 2.95 -1.67
N GLU A 162 9.12 3.04 -0.38
CA GLU A 162 8.31 2.41 0.66
C GLU A 162 7.08 3.28 0.94
N VAL A 163 5.90 2.71 0.78
CA VAL A 163 4.64 3.42 0.90
C VAL A 163 3.82 2.76 1.99
N LYS A 164 3.37 3.53 2.97
CA LYS A 164 2.37 3.07 3.92
C LYS A 164 1.01 3.11 3.26
N TYR A 165 0.26 2.03 3.43
CA TYR A 165 -1.13 1.96 3.02
C TYR A 165 -2.04 1.83 4.25
N SER A 166 -3.25 2.33 4.14
CA SER A 166 -4.31 2.08 5.10
C SER A 166 -5.45 1.38 4.37
N LEU A 167 -5.92 0.27 4.96
CA LEU A 167 -7.16 -0.32 4.53
C LEU A 167 -8.26 0.51 5.17
N GLN A 168 -9.01 1.26 4.35
CA GLN A 168 -10.27 1.87 4.78
C GLN A 168 -11.27 0.75 4.99
N GLY A 169 -11.13 0.09 6.13
CA GLY A 169 -12.02 -0.94 6.60
C GLY A 169 -12.06 -0.84 8.11
N ASN A 170 -13.26 -0.94 8.66
CA ASN A 170 -13.43 -1.02 10.09
C ASN A 170 -12.71 -2.30 10.56
N ALA A 171 -11.53 -2.15 11.16
CA ALA A 171 -10.73 -3.28 11.61
C ALA A 171 -11.48 -4.17 12.63
N SER A 172 -12.51 -3.64 13.30
CA SER A 172 -13.40 -4.45 14.13
C SER A 172 -14.40 -5.27 13.30
N PHE A 173 -14.93 -4.69 12.23
CA PHE A 173 -15.76 -5.38 11.24
C PHE A 173 -15.00 -6.52 10.57
N CYS A 174 -13.81 -6.26 10.01
CA CYS A 174 -13.06 -7.30 9.30
C CYS A 174 -12.68 -8.45 10.24
N ARG A 175 -12.28 -8.14 11.48
CA ARG A 175 -12.01 -9.19 12.49
C ARG A 175 -13.25 -10.02 12.81
N ALA A 176 -14.43 -9.42 12.92
CA ALA A 176 -15.67 -10.15 13.16
C ALA A 176 -16.06 -11.04 11.95
N CYS A 177 -15.89 -10.51 10.74
CA CYS A 177 -16.10 -11.26 9.50
C CYS A 177 -15.17 -12.48 9.39
N GLU A 178 -13.87 -12.27 9.57
CA GLU A 178 -12.85 -13.33 9.49
C GLU A 178 -13.01 -14.37 10.60
N ALA A 179 -13.39 -13.94 11.82
CA ALA A 179 -13.67 -14.85 12.93
C ALA A 179 -14.83 -15.82 12.64
N THR A 180 -15.72 -15.48 11.72
CA THR A 180 -16.88 -16.30 11.33
C THR A 180 -16.67 -17.02 10.00
N GLY A 181 -15.42 -17.03 9.49
CA GLY A 181 -15.04 -17.72 8.26
C GLY A 181 -15.33 -16.95 6.98
N GLY A 182 -15.66 -15.66 7.08
CA GLY A 182 -15.83 -14.76 5.94
C GLY A 182 -14.54 -14.09 5.51
N SER A 183 -14.53 -13.56 4.28
CA SER A 183 -13.46 -12.69 3.79
C SER A 183 -13.90 -11.24 3.84
N CYS A 184 -13.13 -10.37 4.49
CA CYS A 184 -13.43 -8.94 4.50
C CYS A 184 -13.18 -8.32 3.13
N GLY A 185 -14.12 -7.49 2.68
CA GLY A 185 -14.05 -6.70 1.46
C GLY A 185 -14.60 -5.29 1.71
N HIS A 186 -14.44 -4.42 0.72
CA HIS A 186 -14.98 -3.07 0.75
C HIS A 186 -15.72 -2.82 -0.56
N ASP A 187 -16.98 -2.40 -0.45
CA ASP A 187 -17.80 -2.05 -1.60
C ASP A 187 -17.40 -0.65 -2.08
N ILE A 188 -16.97 -0.53 -3.34
CA ILE A 188 -16.53 0.74 -3.93
C ILE A 188 -17.71 1.66 -4.27
N ASP A 189 -18.90 1.11 -4.51
CA ASP A 189 -20.08 1.87 -4.90
C ASP A 189 -20.74 2.48 -3.66
N ASP A 190 -20.95 1.65 -2.64
CA ASP A 190 -21.59 2.05 -1.38
C ASP A 190 -20.61 2.59 -0.33
N LYS A 191 -19.29 2.48 -0.58
CA LYS A 191 -18.19 2.88 0.33
C LYS A 191 -18.32 2.27 1.72
N ASN A 192 -18.83 1.05 1.80
CA ASN A 192 -19.11 0.33 3.03
C ASN A 192 -18.30 -0.96 3.10
N ASP A 193 -18.00 -1.39 4.32
CA ASP A 193 -17.34 -2.68 4.54
C ASP A 193 -18.32 -3.83 4.32
N LEU A 194 -17.83 -4.87 3.63
CA LEU A 194 -18.60 -6.03 3.23
C LEU A 194 -17.90 -7.31 3.68
N CYS A 195 -18.68 -8.24 4.23
CA CYS A 195 -18.18 -9.54 4.64
C CYS A 195 -18.67 -10.60 3.64
N LEU A 196 -17.73 -11.22 2.92
CA LEU A 196 -18.00 -12.19 1.87
C LEU A 196 -18.06 -13.59 2.48
N CYS A 197 -19.26 -14.16 2.57
CA CYS A 197 -19.53 -15.45 3.23
C CYS A 197 -19.60 -16.62 2.24
N GLY A 198 -18.90 -16.50 1.11
CA GLY A 198 -18.88 -17.46 0.01
C GLY A 198 -20.14 -17.44 -0.87
N GLY A 199 -21.32 -17.62 -0.28
CA GLY A 199 -22.60 -17.66 -1.00
C GLY A 199 -23.49 -16.41 -0.87
N TRP A 200 -23.13 -15.50 0.02
CA TRP A 200 -23.88 -14.28 0.30
C TRP A 200 -22.96 -13.21 0.90
N ASN A 201 -23.42 -11.97 0.83
CA ASN A 201 -22.70 -10.80 1.35
C ASN A 201 -23.37 -10.32 2.65
N SER A 202 -22.56 -10.03 3.66
CA SER A 202 -23.00 -9.60 4.99
C SER A 202 -22.43 -8.23 5.35
N THR A 203 -23.13 -7.48 6.20
CA THR A 203 -22.63 -6.22 6.80
C THR A 203 -22.13 -6.41 8.23
N GLY A 204 -21.76 -7.64 8.61
CA GLY A 204 -21.12 -7.89 9.91
C GLY A 204 -20.36 -9.21 9.98
N THR A 205 -21.08 -10.33 9.99
CA THR A 205 -20.50 -11.68 10.17
C THR A 205 -21.14 -12.70 9.23
N CYS A 206 -20.47 -13.85 9.06
CA CYS A 206 -20.98 -15.01 8.34
C CYS A 206 -21.71 -16.02 9.22
N ASP A 207 -21.98 -15.64 10.47
CA ASP A 207 -22.90 -16.38 11.31
C ASP A 207 -24.29 -16.28 10.68
N LEU A 208 -24.67 -17.34 9.97
CA LEU A 208 -26.08 -17.64 9.84
C LEU A 208 -26.58 -17.82 11.27
N VAL A 209 -27.14 -16.77 11.87
CA VAL A 209 -28.14 -16.99 12.91
C VAL A 209 -29.07 -18.01 12.26
N HIS A 210 -29.17 -19.20 12.85
CA HIS A 210 -30.26 -20.12 12.60
C HIS A 210 -31.55 -19.39 12.99
N SER A 211 -31.94 -18.36 12.24
CA SER A 211 -33.32 -18.11 11.91
C SER A 211 -33.70 -19.28 11.01
N GLU A 212 -33.80 -20.46 11.63
CA GLU A 212 -34.83 -21.39 11.25
C GLU A 212 -36.11 -20.57 11.24
N SER A 213 -36.46 -20.07 10.06
CA SER A 213 -37.83 -20.12 9.64
C SER A 213 -38.21 -21.59 9.84
N HIS A 214 -38.81 -21.89 10.99
CA HIS A 214 -39.68 -23.05 11.16
C HIS A 214 -40.81 -22.89 10.13
N ARG A 215 -40.48 -23.09 8.85
CA ARG A 215 -41.42 -23.37 7.79
C ARG A 215 -41.98 -24.73 8.13
N ARG A 216 -43.10 -24.68 8.86
CA ARG A 216 -44.22 -25.63 8.84
C ARG A 216 -43.89 -26.91 8.06
N LYS A 217 -43.34 -27.90 8.75
CA LYS A 217 -43.66 -29.30 8.48
C LYS A 217 -44.55 -29.80 9.60
N TRP A 218 -45.75 -29.22 9.65
CA TRP A 218 -46.91 -29.89 10.22
C TRP A 218 -47.73 -30.36 9.02
N SER A 219 -47.52 -31.61 8.62
CA SER A 219 -48.46 -32.32 7.75
C SER A 219 -48.23 -33.83 7.82
N LEU A 220 -49.34 -34.51 8.12
CA LEU A 220 -49.62 -35.93 7.92
C LEU A 220 -48.90 -36.94 8.84
N MET A 221 -49.37 -37.07 10.09
CA MET A 221 -49.42 -38.35 10.82
C MET A 221 -50.35 -38.29 12.06
N VAL A 222 -51.44 -37.50 12.04
CA VAL A 222 -52.48 -37.55 13.08
C VAL A 222 -53.86 -37.28 12.47
N THR A 223 -54.35 -38.23 11.65
CA THR A 223 -55.76 -38.23 11.23
C THR A 223 -56.31 -39.65 10.98
N LEU A 224 -55.90 -40.63 11.78
CA LEU A 224 -56.57 -41.94 11.88
C LEU A 224 -56.48 -42.46 13.32
N ALA A 225 -57.06 -41.73 14.27
CA ALA A 225 -57.33 -42.24 15.62
C ALA A 225 -58.58 -41.52 16.15
N GLY A 226 -59.74 -41.91 15.63
CA GLY A 226 -60.99 -41.26 15.97
C GLY A 226 -62.18 -41.92 15.32
N PHE A 227 -62.33 -43.23 15.44
CA PHE A 227 -63.63 -43.89 15.37
C PHE A 227 -63.59 -45.20 16.18
N VAL A 228 -64.68 -45.43 16.91
CA VAL A 228 -65.06 -46.63 17.69
C VAL A 228 -64.59 -46.67 19.15
N THR A 229 -65.29 -45.92 20.00
CA THR A 229 -65.58 -46.36 21.37
C THR A 229 -66.97 -47.01 21.43
N SER A 230 -67.04 -48.12 22.17
CA SER A 230 -68.23 -48.71 22.84
C SER A 230 -68.99 -49.82 22.11
N THR A 231 -68.65 -51.08 22.46
CA THR A 231 -69.55 -52.16 22.92
C THR A 231 -68.65 -53.18 23.64
N ILE A 232 -68.62 -53.24 24.97
CA ILE A 232 -69.54 -54.00 25.85
C ILE A 232 -69.39 -55.53 25.66
N ILE A 233 -68.73 -56.14 26.67
CA ILE A 233 -69.07 -57.40 27.35
C ILE A 233 -68.36 -58.73 26.95
N LEU A 234 -67.92 -59.40 28.04
CA LEU A 234 -67.68 -60.83 28.31
C LEU A 234 -66.31 -61.45 28.00
N GLU A 235 -65.47 -61.47 29.04
CA GLU A 235 -64.54 -62.56 29.32
C GLU A 235 -65.25 -63.93 29.25
N ALA A 236 -64.65 -64.87 28.52
CA ALA A 236 -64.84 -66.29 28.73
C ALA A 236 -63.45 -66.93 28.79
N SER A 237 -62.83 -66.92 29.97
CA SER A 237 -61.70 -67.78 30.31
C SER A 237 -62.25 -69.10 30.86
N HIS A 238 -62.14 -70.13 30.03
CA HIS A 238 -62.47 -71.52 30.30
C HIS A 238 -61.22 -72.21 30.87
N TRP A 239 -61.30 -72.75 32.08
CA TRP A 239 -60.43 -73.80 32.66
C TRP A 239 -61.35 -74.77 33.41
N PRO A 240 -60.97 -76.05 33.64
CA PRO A 240 -59.67 -76.69 33.40
C PRO A 240 -59.68 -77.79 32.32
#